data_AF-A0A5B0WEI5-F1
#
_entry.id   AF-A0A5B0WEI5-F1
#
_cell.length_a   1.000
_cell.length_b   1.000
_cell.length_c   1.000
_cell.angle_alpha   90.00
_cell.angle_beta   90.00
_cell.angle_gamma   90.00
#
_symmetry.space_group_name_H-M   'P 1'
#
loop_
_entity.id
_entity.type
_entity.pdbx_description
1 polymer ?
#
loop_
_entity_poly.entity_id
_entity_poly.type
_entity_poly.pdbx_seq_one_letter_code
_entity_poly.pdbx_strand_id
1 'polypeptide(L)'
;MGRLIKYLTNMLGLNPSRRYPYPAYDITLTGDKHLHLVGSIHMGTENMFPLSEILMDQLNQSDTLIVEADVTQAGFPFHNEFQSHSRIEQRLSSEMYQDFRRYCNEIRQQEEPLNLLPSWQIALILQAGQAQNLGLHPHYGIDYQLLNAAKAQGKMIIELEGTDSQIHLLNQLPNNGLSLLEDTLLHWHANARALQTMISWWMDYQPKQQTHSFPTTFSEDIYQLLMIDRNRQWNKYLRELPAGRYLVAVGALHLYGEGNLLQMLLEKSR
;
A
#
# COMPACT_ATOMS: atom_id res chain seq x y z
N MET A 1 -28.54 25.87 -11.32
CA MET A 1 -27.26 25.51 -11.98
C MET A 1 -27.02 24.00 -11.92
N GLY A 2 -27.82 23.19 -12.62
CA GLY A 2 -27.82 21.72 -12.45
C GLY A 2 -27.60 20.92 -13.75
N ARG A 3 -27.11 21.55 -14.81
CA ARG A 3 -26.98 20.91 -16.14
C ARG A 3 -25.59 20.94 -16.77
N LEU A 4 -24.61 21.64 -16.19
CA LEU A 4 -23.24 21.68 -16.72
C LEU A 4 -22.32 20.54 -16.22
N ILE A 5 -22.64 19.89 -15.09
CA ILE A 5 -21.77 18.86 -14.49
C ILE A 5 -21.87 17.50 -15.22
N LYS A 6 -22.94 17.27 -16.00
CA LYS A 6 -23.16 15.99 -16.71
C LYS A 6 -22.33 15.82 -17.99
N TYR A 7 -21.69 16.88 -18.49
CA TYR A 7 -20.92 16.83 -19.73
C TYR A 7 -19.41 16.60 -19.52
N LEU A 8 -18.89 16.79 -18.31
CA LEU A 8 -17.47 16.52 -18.01
C LEU A 8 -17.19 15.04 -17.75
N THR A 9 -18.19 14.26 -17.33
CA THR A 9 -18.02 12.81 -17.09
C THR A 9 -17.86 11.99 -18.36
N ASN A 10 -18.35 12.46 -19.52
CA ASN A 10 -18.25 11.73 -20.79
C ASN A 10 -16.94 11.99 -21.56
N MET A 11 -16.13 12.99 -21.17
CA MET A 11 -14.84 13.31 -21.83
C MET A 11 -13.60 12.72 -21.15
N LEU A 12 -13.78 12.05 -20.01
CA LEU A 12 -12.68 11.53 -19.17
C LEU A 12 -12.59 9.99 -19.16
N GLY A 13 -13.36 9.28 -20.00
CA GLY A 13 -13.31 7.81 -20.03
C GLY A 13 -13.76 7.13 -18.73
N LEU A 14 -14.31 7.90 -17.78
CA LEU A 14 -14.93 7.38 -16.58
C LEU A 14 -16.18 6.64 -17.02
N ASN A 15 -16.19 5.30 -16.93
CA ASN A 15 -17.43 4.56 -16.97
C ASN A 15 -18.12 4.73 -15.61
N PRO A 16 -19.15 5.60 -15.47
CA PRO A 16 -19.65 6.02 -14.15
C PRO A 16 -20.51 4.94 -13.46
N SER A 17 -20.44 3.69 -13.92
CA SER A 17 -21.49 2.69 -13.71
C SER A 17 -21.06 1.39 -13.04
N ARG A 18 -19.76 1.07 -12.99
CA ARG A 18 -19.31 -0.15 -12.30
C ARG A 18 -18.89 0.16 -10.87
N ARG A 19 -19.77 -0.16 -9.93
CA ARG A 19 -19.46 -0.15 -8.50
C ARG A 19 -18.83 -1.50 -8.17
N TYR A 20 -17.59 -1.48 -7.71
CA TYR A 20 -16.94 -2.64 -7.15
C TYR A 20 -17.29 -2.75 -5.67
N PRO A 21 -17.38 -3.96 -5.09
CA PRO A 21 -17.52 -4.14 -3.65
C PRO A 21 -16.19 -3.93 -2.90
N TYR A 22 -15.19 -3.33 -3.55
CA TYR A 22 -13.85 -3.06 -3.03
C TYR A 22 -13.28 -1.76 -3.65
N PRO A 23 -12.22 -1.18 -3.05
CA PRO A 23 -11.57 0.04 -3.55
C PRO A 23 -10.91 -0.16 -4.93
N ALA A 24 -11.62 0.16 -6.01
CA ALA A 24 -11.10 -0.01 -7.36
C ALA A 24 -11.65 0.97 -8.41
N TYR A 25 -10.88 1.14 -9.47
CA TYR A 25 -11.14 2.08 -10.56
C TYR A 25 -10.73 1.48 -11.91
N ASP A 26 -11.61 1.60 -12.90
CA ASP A 26 -11.26 1.28 -14.29
C ASP A 26 -10.71 2.54 -14.99
N ILE A 27 -9.54 2.43 -15.60
CA ILE A 27 -8.91 3.49 -16.39
C ILE A 27 -8.60 2.94 -17.78
N THR A 28 -8.89 3.74 -18.82
CA THR A 28 -8.40 3.46 -20.18
C THR A 28 -7.40 4.53 -20.57
N LEU A 29 -6.14 4.13 -20.74
CA LEU A 29 -5.05 4.99 -21.20
C LEU A 29 -4.96 4.97 -22.74
N THR A 30 -4.16 5.88 -23.30
CA THR A 30 -3.89 5.93 -24.74
C THR A 30 -3.25 4.64 -25.25
N GLY A 31 -3.56 4.26 -26.50
CA GLY A 31 -3.04 3.03 -27.11
C GLY A 31 -3.70 1.76 -26.58
N ASP A 32 -5.01 1.81 -26.30
CA ASP A 32 -5.86 0.66 -25.94
C ASP A 32 -5.35 -0.13 -24.72
N LYS A 33 -4.98 0.63 -23.68
CA LYS A 33 -4.53 0.13 -22.39
C LYS A 33 -5.66 0.22 -21.38
N HIS A 34 -6.14 -0.91 -20.89
CA HIS A 34 -7.18 -0.96 -19.86
C HIS A 34 -6.57 -1.40 -18.54
N LEU A 35 -6.68 -0.54 -17.52
CA LEU A 35 -6.21 -0.81 -16.17
C LEU A 35 -7.43 -0.98 -15.25
N HIS A 36 -7.52 -2.11 -14.55
CA HIS A 36 -8.34 -2.24 -13.35
C HIS A 36 -7.44 -1.99 -12.14
N LEU A 37 -7.45 -0.77 -11.61
CA LEU A 37 -6.66 -0.42 -10.43
C LEU A 37 -7.39 -0.84 -9.16
N VAL A 38 -6.68 -1.51 -8.26
CA VAL A 38 -7.18 -2.04 -7.00
C VAL A 38 -6.30 -1.54 -5.86
N GLY A 39 -6.90 -0.94 -4.84
CA GLY A 39 -6.24 -0.48 -3.63
C GLY A 39 -6.05 -1.62 -2.63
N SER A 40 -4.97 -2.38 -2.76
CA SER A 40 -4.68 -3.55 -1.92
C SER A 40 -4.36 -3.19 -0.47
N ILE A 41 -4.47 -4.18 0.41
CA ILE A 41 -4.00 -4.13 1.80
C ILE A 41 -3.17 -5.39 2.03
N HIS A 42 -1.96 -5.23 2.56
CA HIS A 42 -0.99 -6.32 2.78
C HIS A 42 -1.42 -7.35 3.82
N MET A 43 -2.24 -6.93 4.79
CA MET A 43 -2.71 -7.79 5.88
C MET A 43 -4.22 -7.67 6.00
N GLY A 44 -4.92 -8.79 5.91
CA GLY A 44 -6.38 -8.85 5.92
C GLY A 44 -6.92 -9.67 7.09
N THR A 45 -8.25 -9.70 7.21
CA THR A 45 -8.96 -10.61 8.12
C THR A 45 -9.40 -11.87 7.38
N GLU A 46 -9.76 -12.92 8.11
CA GLU A 46 -10.31 -14.15 7.52
C GLU A 46 -11.53 -13.90 6.63
N ASN A 47 -12.37 -12.90 6.97
CA ASN A 47 -13.56 -12.57 6.17
C ASN A 47 -13.23 -11.91 4.81
N MET A 48 -11.97 -11.56 4.57
CA MET A 48 -11.47 -11.09 3.27
C MET A 48 -10.96 -12.24 2.39
N PHE A 49 -11.10 -13.48 2.86
CA PHE A 49 -10.75 -14.70 2.14
C PHE A 49 -11.98 -15.60 1.95
N PRO A 50 -12.20 -16.15 0.73
CA PRO A 50 -11.46 -15.86 -0.49
C PRO A 50 -11.76 -14.46 -1.04
N LEU A 51 -10.93 -14.00 -1.99
CA LEU A 51 -11.23 -12.78 -2.77
C LEU A 51 -12.63 -12.86 -3.40
N SER A 52 -13.30 -11.70 -3.48
CA SER A 52 -14.63 -11.62 -4.11
C SER A 52 -14.61 -12.16 -5.55
N GLU A 53 -15.69 -12.82 -5.96
CA GLU A 53 -15.85 -13.33 -7.33
C GLU A 53 -15.66 -12.22 -8.37
N ILE A 54 -16.10 -10.99 -8.07
CA ILE A 54 -15.96 -9.83 -8.96
C ILE A 54 -14.48 -9.48 -9.18
N LEU A 55 -13.64 -9.54 -8.15
CA LEU A 55 -12.20 -9.30 -8.28
C LEU A 55 -11.51 -10.45 -9.02
N MET A 56 -11.91 -11.69 -8.73
CA MET A 56 -11.41 -12.87 -9.44
C MET A 56 -11.75 -12.84 -10.94
N ASP A 57 -12.93 -12.36 -11.30
CA ASP A 57 -13.33 -12.15 -12.70
C ASP A 57 -12.45 -11.10 -13.39
N GLN A 58 -12.07 -10.03 -12.68
CA GLN A 58 -11.15 -9.03 -13.22
C GLN A 58 -9.76 -9.61 -13.45
N LEU A 59 -9.25 -10.42 -12.52
CA LEU A 59 -8.01 -11.16 -12.70
C LEU A 59 -8.12 -12.07 -13.93
N ASN A 60 -9.18 -12.87 -14.03
CA ASN A 60 -9.41 -13.81 -15.14
C ASN A 60 -9.41 -13.10 -16.50
N GLN A 61 -10.06 -11.93 -16.59
CA GLN A 61 -10.17 -11.12 -17.82
C GLN A 61 -8.94 -10.25 -18.12
N SER A 62 -7.97 -10.19 -17.21
CA SER A 62 -6.71 -9.48 -17.44
C SER A 62 -5.69 -10.40 -18.12
N ASP A 63 -4.86 -9.82 -18.97
CA ASP A 63 -3.71 -10.49 -19.58
C ASP A 63 -2.58 -10.65 -18.55
N THR A 64 -2.42 -9.64 -17.69
CA THR A 64 -1.30 -9.51 -16.74
C THR A 64 -1.78 -8.94 -15.41
N LEU A 65 -1.28 -9.52 -14.31
CA LEU A 65 -1.32 -8.91 -12.98
C LEU A 65 -0.07 -8.02 -12.80
N ILE A 66 -0.29 -6.76 -12.45
CA ILE A 66 0.77 -5.83 -12.06
C ILE A 66 0.67 -5.59 -10.55
N VAL A 67 1.78 -5.73 -9.85
CA VAL A 67 1.90 -5.49 -8.40
C VAL A 67 3.07 -4.56 -8.10
N GLU A 68 3.14 -4.01 -6.89
CA GLU A 68 4.33 -3.28 -6.44
C GLU A 68 5.57 -4.19 -6.39
N ALA A 69 5.40 -5.34 -5.74
CA ALA A 69 6.41 -6.37 -5.56
C ALA A 69 5.75 -7.76 -5.40
N ASP A 70 6.45 -8.83 -5.78
CA ASP A 70 6.04 -10.21 -5.55
C ASP A 70 6.39 -10.65 -4.13
N VAL A 71 5.47 -10.37 -3.19
CA VAL A 71 5.61 -10.70 -1.77
C VAL A 71 5.42 -12.18 -1.43
N THR A 72 5.19 -13.04 -2.43
CA THR A 72 5.04 -14.49 -2.19
C THR A 72 6.37 -15.24 -2.25
N GLN A 73 7.44 -14.61 -2.73
CA GLN A 73 8.76 -15.23 -2.73
C GLN A 73 9.29 -15.28 -1.29
N ALA A 74 9.60 -16.50 -0.83
CA ALA A 74 9.96 -16.74 0.56
C ALA A 74 11.30 -16.11 0.92
N GLY A 75 11.27 -15.19 1.88
CA GLY A 75 12.43 -14.62 2.56
C GLY A 75 12.00 -13.38 3.31
N PHE A 76 12.32 -13.28 4.62
CA PHE A 76 12.29 -11.96 5.25
C PHE A 76 13.33 -11.13 4.50
N PRO A 77 12.94 -10.03 3.84
CA PRO A 77 13.82 -9.41 2.88
C PRO A 77 14.94 -8.61 3.59
N PHE A 78 14.96 -8.63 4.92
CA PHE A 78 15.99 -8.07 5.80
C PHE A 78 17.27 -8.93 5.89
N HIS A 79 17.59 -9.67 4.83
CA HIS A 79 18.83 -10.42 4.78
C HIS A 79 19.98 -9.50 4.33
N ASN A 80 20.97 -9.37 5.22
CA ASN A 80 22.40 -9.21 4.90
C ASN A 80 23.06 -7.82 4.86
N GLU A 81 22.60 -6.83 5.61
CA GLU A 81 23.50 -5.70 5.96
C GLU A 81 23.40 -5.37 7.45
N PHE A 82 24.05 -6.20 8.28
CA PHE A 82 24.22 -5.94 9.72
C PHE A 82 25.24 -4.81 9.94
N GLN A 83 24.86 -3.58 9.62
CA GLN A 83 25.46 -2.43 10.29
C GLN A 83 24.83 -2.36 11.68
N SER A 84 25.62 -2.65 12.72
CA SER A 84 25.14 -2.48 14.09
C SER A 84 24.92 -0.99 14.35
N HIS A 85 23.66 -0.58 14.48
CA HIS A 85 23.32 0.80 14.81
C HIS A 85 23.44 1.05 16.33
N SER A 86 23.41 2.32 16.73
CA SER A 86 23.30 2.68 18.15
C SER A 86 22.02 2.10 18.76
N ARG A 87 22.06 1.82 20.07
CA ARG A 87 20.91 1.26 20.79
C ARG A 87 19.70 2.18 20.62
N ILE A 88 18.49 1.63 20.54
CA ILE A 88 17.28 2.42 20.32
C ILE A 88 17.06 3.51 21.38
N GLU A 89 17.43 3.24 22.64
CA GLU A 89 17.41 4.20 23.74
C GLU A 89 18.29 5.45 23.49
N GLN A 90 19.35 5.31 22.69
CA GLN A 90 20.25 6.42 22.33
C GLN A 90 19.76 7.20 21.10
N ARG A 91 18.78 6.67 20.37
CA ARG A 91 18.22 7.27 19.15
C ARG A 91 16.95 8.06 19.41
N LEU A 92 16.17 7.68 20.43
CA LEU A 92 14.89 8.28 20.78
C LEU A 92 15.02 9.25 21.97
N SER A 93 14.08 10.18 22.09
CA SER A 93 13.89 10.92 23.34
C SER A 93 13.45 9.99 24.47
N SER A 94 13.65 10.39 25.73
CA SER A 94 13.22 9.58 26.88
C SER A 94 11.73 9.25 26.87
N GLU A 95 10.89 10.17 26.37
CA GLU A 95 9.44 9.98 26.23
C GLU A 95 9.12 8.95 25.13
N MET A 96 9.71 9.11 23.94
CA MET A 96 9.50 8.17 22.84
C MET A 96 10.06 6.77 23.15
N TYR A 97 11.16 6.67 23.89
CA TYR A 97 11.66 5.38 24.34
C TYR A 97 10.69 4.70 25.32
N GLN A 98 10.03 5.45 26.20
CA GLN A 98 8.96 4.90 27.05
C GLN A 98 7.77 4.41 26.23
N ASP A 99 7.35 5.17 25.22
CA ASP A 99 6.29 4.76 24.29
C ASP A 99 6.68 3.51 23.49
N PHE A 100 7.91 3.44 22.98
CA PHE A 100 8.46 2.26 22.32
C PHE A 100 8.33 1.00 23.18
N ARG A 101 8.74 1.06 24.45
CA ARG A 101 8.63 -0.07 25.38
C ARG A 101 7.18 -0.44 25.65
N ARG A 102 6.31 0.56 25.85
CA ARG A 102 4.87 0.35 26.06
C ARG A 102 4.26 -0.39 24.87
N TYR A 103 4.54 0.04 23.65
CA TYR A 103 3.99 -0.57 22.45
C TYR A 103 4.60 -1.94 22.15
N CYS A 104 5.89 -2.15 22.40
CA CYS A 104 6.50 -3.49 22.34
C CYS A 104 5.76 -4.47 23.26
N ASN A 105 5.47 -4.06 24.50
CA ASN A 105 4.69 -4.89 25.43
C ASN A 105 3.25 -5.12 24.93
N GLU A 106 2.58 -4.10 24.41
CA GLU A 106 1.23 -4.20 23.83
C GLU A 106 1.17 -5.27 22.73
N ILE A 107 2.16 -5.31 21.83
CA ILE A 107 2.25 -6.29 20.74
C ILE A 107 3.01 -7.57 21.10
N ARG A 108 3.38 -7.75 22.38
CA ARG A 108 4.16 -8.89 22.90
C ARG A 108 5.51 -9.11 22.17
N GLN A 109 6.11 -8.03 21.67
CA GLN A 109 7.41 -8.02 21.01
C GLN A 109 8.51 -7.81 22.06
N GLN A 110 9.57 -8.64 22.01
CA GLN A 110 10.75 -8.44 22.83
C GLN A 110 11.57 -7.26 22.30
N GLU A 111 12.06 -6.41 23.19
CA GLU A 111 12.86 -5.23 22.84
C GLU A 111 14.27 -5.59 22.37
N GLU A 112 14.91 -6.58 23.01
CA GLU A 112 16.33 -6.91 22.78
C GLU A 112 16.68 -7.20 21.31
N PRO A 113 15.89 -7.98 20.55
CA PRO A 113 16.13 -8.20 19.13
C PRO A 113 16.07 -6.93 18.27
N LEU A 114 15.40 -5.87 18.74
CA LEU A 114 15.21 -4.62 18.00
C LEU A 114 16.31 -3.60 18.23
N ASN A 115 17.05 -3.71 19.34
CA ASN A 115 17.94 -2.67 19.85
C ASN A 115 18.93 -2.13 18.81
N LEU A 116 19.43 -3.00 17.93
CA LEU A 116 20.49 -2.68 16.95
C LEU A 116 19.99 -2.61 15.51
N LEU A 117 18.70 -2.85 15.27
CA LEU A 117 18.11 -2.74 13.94
C LEU A 117 18.01 -1.27 13.51
N PRO A 118 18.09 -0.97 12.20
CA PRO A 118 17.79 0.36 11.70
C PRO A 118 16.37 0.80 12.08
N SER A 119 16.18 2.10 12.30
CA SER A 119 14.93 2.63 12.85
C SER A 119 13.72 2.34 11.96
N TRP A 120 13.89 2.38 10.63
CA TRP A 120 12.82 2.01 9.69
C TRP A 120 12.35 0.57 9.89
N GLN A 121 13.26 -0.37 10.17
CA GLN A 121 12.90 -1.79 10.32
C GLN A 121 12.15 -2.01 11.63
N ILE A 122 12.56 -1.31 12.70
CA ILE A 122 11.82 -1.29 13.96
C ILE A 122 10.40 -0.78 13.72
N ALA A 123 10.24 0.32 12.96
CA ALA A 123 8.93 0.86 12.63
C ALA A 123 8.04 -0.16 11.93
N LEU A 124 8.54 -0.85 10.90
CA LEU A 124 7.79 -1.88 10.18
C LEU A 124 7.41 -3.07 11.07
N ILE A 125 8.31 -3.50 11.97
CA ILE A 125 8.04 -4.58 12.93
C ILE A 125 6.91 -4.17 13.88
N LEU A 126 6.97 -2.95 14.42
CA LEU A 126 5.92 -2.43 15.31
C LEU A 126 4.58 -2.32 14.59
N GLN A 127 4.55 -1.81 13.36
CA GLN A 127 3.35 -1.70 12.54
C GLN A 127 2.75 -3.07 12.20
N ALA A 128 3.58 -4.04 11.82
CA ALA A 128 3.14 -5.41 11.56
C ALA A 128 2.57 -6.07 12.82
N GLY A 129 3.23 -5.90 13.97
CA GLY A 129 2.73 -6.41 15.26
C GLY A 129 1.41 -5.74 15.68
N GLN A 130 1.25 -4.44 15.43
CA GLN A 130 -0.02 -3.74 15.65
C GLN A 130 -1.14 -4.33 14.80
N ALA A 131 -0.89 -4.55 13.51
CA ALA A 131 -1.85 -5.17 12.60
C ALA A 131 -2.23 -6.59 13.05
N GLN A 132 -1.24 -7.40 13.47
CA GLN A 132 -1.49 -8.75 14.00
C GLN A 132 -2.34 -8.74 15.27
N ASN A 133 -2.11 -7.81 16.19
CA ASN A 133 -2.94 -7.62 17.37
C ASN A 133 -4.40 -7.26 17.03
N LEU A 134 -4.62 -6.61 15.88
CA LEU A 134 -5.96 -6.33 15.35
C LEU A 134 -6.58 -7.53 14.60
N GLY A 135 -5.92 -8.70 14.62
CA GLY A 135 -6.38 -9.91 13.94
C GLY A 135 -6.10 -9.95 12.45
N LEU A 136 -5.18 -9.12 11.96
CA LEU A 136 -4.80 -9.09 10.55
C LEU A 136 -3.61 -10.00 10.28
N HIS A 137 -3.67 -10.71 9.16
CA HIS A 137 -2.62 -11.65 8.75
C HIS A 137 -2.22 -11.47 7.28
N PRO A 138 -0.94 -11.67 6.93
CA PRO A 138 -0.46 -11.51 5.56
C PRO A 138 -1.13 -12.44 4.56
N HIS A 139 -1.46 -13.67 4.95
CA HIS A 139 -2.09 -14.64 4.02
C HIS A 139 -3.52 -14.27 3.63
N TYR A 140 -4.16 -13.37 4.38
CA TYR A 140 -5.44 -12.75 4.03
C TYR A 140 -5.28 -11.41 3.31
N GLY A 141 -4.04 -10.94 3.09
CA GLY A 141 -3.75 -9.75 2.31
C GLY A 141 -4.23 -9.86 0.87
N ILE A 142 -4.74 -8.76 0.31
CA ILE A 142 -5.32 -8.75 -1.04
C ILE A 142 -4.25 -9.00 -2.11
N ASP A 143 -3.10 -8.37 -1.95
CA ASP A 143 -1.92 -8.55 -2.79
C ASP A 143 -1.42 -10.01 -2.76
N TYR A 144 -1.29 -10.60 -1.57
CA TYR A 144 -0.85 -11.99 -1.41
C TYR A 144 -1.82 -12.97 -2.06
N GLN A 145 -3.13 -12.78 -1.84
CA GLN A 145 -4.17 -13.60 -2.47
C GLN A 145 -4.16 -13.45 -4.00
N LEU A 146 -4.04 -12.23 -4.54
CA LEU A 146 -3.98 -11.98 -5.99
C LEU A 146 -2.74 -12.61 -6.63
N LEU A 147 -1.57 -12.49 -6.00
CA LEU A 147 -0.33 -13.11 -6.47
C LEU A 147 -0.46 -14.63 -6.55
N ASN A 148 -0.97 -15.27 -5.50
CA ASN A 148 -1.17 -16.72 -5.51
C ASN A 148 -2.19 -17.16 -6.57
N ALA A 149 -3.29 -16.42 -6.74
CA ALA A 149 -4.28 -16.68 -7.76
C ALA A 149 -3.69 -16.56 -9.17
N ALA A 150 -2.94 -15.49 -9.45
CA ALA A 150 -2.28 -15.28 -10.73
C ALA A 150 -1.26 -16.40 -11.04
N LYS A 151 -0.44 -16.79 -10.05
CA LYS A 151 0.51 -17.90 -10.17
C LYS A 151 -0.19 -19.23 -10.46
N ALA A 152 -1.26 -19.53 -9.73
CA ALA A 152 -2.05 -20.75 -9.95
C ALA A 152 -2.69 -20.79 -11.35
N GLN A 153 -3.01 -19.64 -11.93
CA GLN A 153 -3.56 -19.51 -13.28
C GLN A 153 -2.50 -19.39 -14.38
N GLY A 154 -1.20 -19.38 -14.03
CA GLY A 154 -0.12 -19.15 -14.99
C GLY A 154 -0.15 -17.78 -15.65
N LYS A 155 -0.75 -16.77 -15.00
CA LYS A 155 -0.80 -15.40 -15.50
C LYS A 155 0.57 -14.73 -15.42
N MET A 156 0.85 -13.84 -16.36
CA MET A 156 2.04 -12.99 -16.29
C MET A 156 1.90 -12.06 -15.07
N ILE A 157 2.98 -11.96 -14.30
CA ILE A 157 3.10 -11.05 -13.16
C ILE A 157 4.22 -10.06 -13.49
N ILE A 158 3.93 -8.77 -13.33
CA ILE A 158 4.89 -7.68 -13.49
C ILE A 158 4.99 -6.94 -12.15
N GLU A 159 6.20 -6.70 -11.69
CA GLU A 159 6.50 -5.87 -10.52
C GLU A 159 6.81 -4.45 -10.96
N LEU A 160 6.26 -3.45 -10.26
CA LEU A 160 6.55 -2.04 -10.53
C LEU A 160 7.93 -1.61 -10.01
N GLU A 161 8.43 -2.26 -8.95
CA GLU A 161 9.74 -1.95 -8.36
C GLU A 161 10.41 -3.16 -7.70
N GLY A 162 9.64 -4.13 -7.17
CA GLY A 162 10.17 -5.31 -6.49
C GLY A 162 10.65 -5.05 -5.05
N THR A 163 10.80 -6.13 -4.28
CA THR A 163 11.10 -6.06 -2.83
C THR A 163 12.46 -5.42 -2.53
N ASP A 164 13.48 -5.68 -3.36
CA ASP A 164 14.83 -5.12 -3.18
C ASP A 164 14.84 -3.60 -3.32
N SER A 165 14.06 -3.06 -4.27
CA SER A 165 13.92 -1.62 -4.47
C SER A 165 13.23 -0.95 -3.28
N GLN A 166 12.23 -1.60 -2.68
CA GLN A 166 11.56 -1.11 -1.47
C GLN A 166 12.53 -1.03 -0.28
N ILE A 167 13.37 -2.03 -0.09
CA ILE A 167 14.40 -2.00 0.95
C ILE A 167 15.44 -0.94 0.67
N HIS A 168 15.89 -0.84 -0.59
CA HIS A 168 16.84 0.19 -0.97
C HIS A 168 16.32 1.59 -0.64
N LEU A 169 15.04 1.84 -0.91
CA LEU A 169 14.36 3.09 -0.56
C LEU A 169 14.36 3.35 0.96
N LEU A 170 14.05 2.34 1.77
CA LEU A 170 14.05 2.43 3.23
C LEU A 170 15.45 2.67 3.81
N ASN A 171 16.48 2.05 3.20
CA ASN A 171 17.88 2.26 3.57
C ASN A 171 18.40 3.65 3.22
N GLN A 172 17.80 4.33 2.26
CA GLN A 172 18.13 5.73 1.92
C GLN A 172 17.51 6.75 2.88
N LEU A 173 16.63 6.33 3.79
CA LEU A 173 16.02 7.25 4.74
C LEU A 173 17.05 7.89 5.67
N PRO A 174 16.98 9.22 5.89
CA PRO A 174 17.86 9.91 6.83
C PRO A 174 17.84 9.26 8.21
N ASN A 175 19.01 9.22 8.86
CA ASN A 175 19.18 8.63 10.19
C ASN A 175 18.67 7.17 10.29
N ASN A 176 18.79 6.41 9.19
CA ASN A 176 18.29 5.04 9.08
C ASN A 176 16.77 4.93 9.34
N GLY A 177 16.02 5.97 8.95
CA GLY A 177 14.56 6.05 9.10
C GLY A 177 14.08 6.37 10.51
N LEU A 178 14.80 7.22 11.24
CA LEU A 178 14.39 7.64 12.59
C LEU A 178 13.01 8.31 12.57
N SER A 179 12.74 9.20 11.62
CA SER A 179 11.44 9.89 11.51
C SER A 179 10.29 8.91 11.29
N LEU A 180 10.47 7.86 10.49
CA LEU A 180 9.45 6.82 10.30
C LEU A 180 9.11 6.10 11.62
N LEU A 181 10.11 5.86 12.47
CA LEU A 181 9.89 5.29 13.79
C LEU A 181 9.20 6.28 14.73
N GLU A 182 9.65 7.52 14.77
CA GLU A 182 9.05 8.58 15.57
C GLU A 182 7.57 8.80 15.20
N ASP A 183 7.26 8.87 13.91
CA ASP A 183 5.90 8.96 13.37
C ASP A 183 5.05 7.74 13.77
N THR A 184 5.63 6.54 13.72
CA THR A 184 4.95 5.30 14.15
C THR A 184 4.57 5.33 15.63
N LEU A 185 5.46 5.81 16.50
CA LEU A 185 5.22 5.92 17.94
C LEU A 185 4.21 7.03 18.24
N LEU A 186 4.38 8.20 17.62
CA LEU A 186 3.54 9.38 17.80
C LEU A 186 2.09 9.13 17.36
N HIS A 187 1.92 8.45 16.23
CA HIS A 187 0.61 8.20 15.61
C HIS A 187 0.05 6.80 15.84
N TRP A 188 0.60 6.04 16.81
CA TRP A 188 0.26 4.64 17.08
C TRP A 188 -1.25 4.33 16.97
N HIS A 189 -2.09 5.01 17.74
CA HIS A 189 -3.54 4.77 17.74
C HIS A 189 -4.26 5.32 16.50
N ALA A 190 -3.72 6.36 15.85
CA ALA A 190 -4.28 6.88 14.61
C ALA A 190 -4.06 5.90 13.46
N ASN A 191 -2.87 5.29 13.38
CA ASN A 191 -2.52 4.25 12.42
C ASN A 191 -3.45 3.03 12.56
N ALA A 192 -3.67 2.55 13.79
CA ALA A 192 -4.62 1.46 14.06
C ALA A 192 -6.04 1.74 13.54
N ARG A 193 -6.56 2.95 13.77
CA ARG A 193 -7.88 3.37 13.28
C ARG A 193 -7.92 3.50 11.76
N ALA A 194 -6.87 4.04 11.15
CA ALA A 194 -6.75 4.15 9.70
C ALA A 194 -6.78 2.74 9.06
N LEU A 195 -6.05 1.79 9.64
CA LEU A 195 -6.04 0.40 9.20
C LEU A 195 -7.41 -0.27 9.32
N GLN A 196 -8.09 -0.12 10.46
CA GLN A 196 -9.47 -0.61 10.61
C GLN A 196 -10.44 0.00 9.59
N THR A 197 -10.26 1.28 9.26
CA THR A 197 -11.04 1.97 8.23
C THR A 197 -10.78 1.35 6.85
N MET A 198 -9.52 1.12 6.49
CA MET A 198 -9.17 0.45 5.23
C MET A 198 -9.78 -0.96 5.14
N ILE A 199 -9.71 -1.74 6.22
CA ILE A 199 -10.34 -3.07 6.27
C ILE A 199 -11.85 -2.97 6.09
N SER A 200 -12.51 -1.99 6.72
CA SER A 200 -13.96 -1.79 6.55
C SER A 200 -14.34 -1.49 5.09
N TRP A 201 -13.49 -0.81 4.34
CA TRP A 201 -13.74 -0.53 2.92
C TRP A 201 -13.67 -1.78 2.06
N TRP A 202 -12.85 -2.76 2.43
CA TRP A 202 -12.81 -4.05 1.74
C TRP A 202 -13.97 -4.98 2.12
N MET A 203 -14.58 -4.77 3.29
CA MET A 203 -15.73 -5.55 3.75
C MET A 203 -17.07 -4.98 3.27
N ASP A 204 -17.21 -3.65 3.18
CA ASP A 204 -18.43 -2.96 2.74
C ASP A 204 -18.08 -1.64 2.03
N TYR A 205 -17.58 -1.74 0.79
CA TYR A 205 -17.20 -0.57 0.02
C TYR A 205 -18.41 0.29 -0.38
N GLN A 206 -18.49 1.51 0.16
CA GLN A 206 -19.56 2.47 -0.12
C GLN A 206 -19.01 3.72 -0.85
N PRO A 207 -19.01 3.76 -2.20
CA PRO A 207 -18.32 4.81 -2.98
C PRO A 207 -18.83 6.24 -2.77
N LYS A 208 -20.09 6.41 -2.32
CA LYS A 208 -20.77 7.72 -2.26
C LYS A 208 -20.49 8.51 -0.98
N GLN A 209 -19.84 7.91 0.01
CA GLN A 209 -19.69 8.53 1.35
C GLN A 209 -18.27 9.05 1.62
N GLN A 210 -17.32 8.89 0.70
CA GLN A 210 -15.91 8.89 1.08
C GLN A 210 -15.09 9.95 0.35
N THR A 211 -15.08 11.17 0.89
CA THR A 211 -13.93 12.10 0.77
C THR A 211 -12.94 11.77 1.90
N HIS A 212 -12.54 10.51 2.02
CA HIS A 212 -11.64 10.12 3.09
C HIS A 212 -10.21 10.43 2.67
N SER A 213 -9.69 11.57 3.11
CA SER A 213 -8.25 11.69 3.30
C SER A 213 -7.89 10.84 4.52
N PHE A 214 -7.01 9.87 4.34
CA PHE A 214 -6.35 9.29 5.51
C PHE A 214 -5.55 10.41 6.21
N PRO A 215 -5.47 10.40 7.55
CA PRO A 215 -4.54 11.30 8.22
C PRO A 215 -3.15 11.02 7.65
N THR A 216 -2.47 12.08 7.20
CA THR A 216 -1.05 11.99 6.84
C THR A 216 -0.29 11.79 8.14
N THR A 217 0.04 10.53 8.45
CA THR A 217 0.78 10.15 9.65
C THR A 217 2.28 10.03 9.38
N PHE A 218 2.69 10.22 8.14
CA PHE A 218 4.09 10.34 7.77
C PHE A 218 4.48 11.82 7.74
N SER A 219 5.69 12.10 8.22
CA SER A 219 6.40 13.33 7.91
C SER A 219 6.48 13.56 6.40
N GLU A 220 6.53 14.83 5.99
CA GLU A 220 6.48 15.24 4.58
C GLU A 220 7.53 14.54 3.71
N ASP A 221 8.78 14.44 4.19
CA ASP A 221 9.85 13.79 3.45
C ASP A 221 9.60 12.28 3.26
N ILE A 222 9.03 11.62 4.27
CA ILE A 222 8.65 10.20 4.20
C ILE A 222 7.48 10.01 3.24
N TYR A 223 6.48 10.89 3.29
CA TYR A 223 5.34 10.85 2.38
C TYR A 223 5.78 11.09 0.93
N GLN A 224 6.65 12.07 0.68
CA GLN A 224 7.22 12.36 -0.63
C GLN A 224 7.95 11.14 -1.21
N LEU A 225 8.79 10.47 -0.41
CA LEU A 225 9.58 9.32 -0.85
C LEU A 225 8.73 8.06 -1.04
N LEU A 226 7.92 7.70 -0.04
CA LEU A 226 7.17 6.44 -0.03
C LEU A 226 5.90 6.48 -0.89
N MET A 227 5.33 7.66 -1.14
CA MET A 227 4.09 7.79 -1.91
C MET A 227 4.33 8.51 -3.23
N ILE A 228 4.75 9.79 -3.18
CA ILE A 228 4.74 10.65 -4.37
C ILE A 228 5.74 10.20 -5.43
N ASP A 229 6.99 9.93 -5.06
CA ASP A 229 8.04 9.59 -6.02
C ASP A 229 7.84 8.19 -6.62
N ARG A 230 7.30 7.26 -5.83
CA ARG A 230 6.85 5.94 -6.32
C ARG A 230 5.68 6.08 -7.30
N ASN A 231 4.65 6.85 -6.94
CA ASN A 231 3.51 7.12 -7.82
C ASN A 231 3.94 7.74 -9.17
N ARG A 232 4.90 8.67 -9.16
CA ARG A 232 5.44 9.28 -10.39
C ARG A 232 6.14 8.26 -11.28
N GLN A 233 6.97 7.40 -10.70
CA GLN A 233 7.68 6.35 -11.43
C GLN A 233 6.70 5.33 -12.03
N TRP A 234 5.75 4.87 -11.22
CA TRP A 234 4.73 3.91 -11.66
C TRP A 234 3.80 4.51 -12.71
N ASN A 235 3.39 5.76 -12.58
CA ASN A 235 2.59 6.47 -13.60
C ASN A 235 3.32 6.49 -14.95
N LYS A 236 4.64 6.75 -14.97
CA LYS A 236 5.43 6.70 -16.20
C LYS A 236 5.42 5.28 -16.78
N TYR A 237 5.73 4.27 -15.95
CA TYR A 237 5.76 2.88 -16.37
C TYR A 237 4.42 2.40 -16.95
N LEU A 238 3.31 2.64 -16.25
CA LEU A 238 1.97 2.22 -16.67
C LEU A 238 1.52 2.87 -18.00
N ARG A 239 2.03 4.07 -18.32
CA ARG A 239 1.77 4.73 -19.62
C ARG A 239 2.57 4.14 -20.78
N GLU A 240 3.73 3.56 -20.49
CA GLU A 240 4.63 2.94 -21.46
C GLU A 240 4.27 1.48 -21.76
N LEU A 241 3.32 0.88 -21.03
CA LEU A 241 2.81 -0.46 -21.30
C LEU A 241 2.29 -0.60 -22.76
N PRO A 242 2.40 -1.81 -23.35
CA PRO A 242 1.73 -2.13 -24.60
C PRO A 242 0.20 -2.16 -24.42
N ALA A 243 -0.54 -2.16 -25.53
CA ALA A 243 -1.99 -2.39 -25.52
C ALA A 243 -2.32 -3.70 -24.80
N GLY A 244 -3.39 -3.72 -24.01
CA GLY A 244 -3.75 -4.88 -23.20
C GLY A 244 -4.63 -4.55 -22.00
N ARG A 245 -5.02 -5.60 -21.28
CA ARG A 245 -5.85 -5.54 -20.07
C ARG A 245 -5.03 -5.93 -18.85
N TYR A 246 -4.90 -5.00 -17.91
CA TYR A 246 -4.05 -5.16 -16.74
C TYR A 246 -4.88 -5.06 -15.48
N LEU A 247 -4.71 -6.02 -14.57
CA LEU A 247 -5.12 -5.87 -13.18
C LEU A 247 -3.95 -5.24 -12.42
N VAL A 248 -4.11 -4.04 -11.88
CA VAL A 248 -3.03 -3.32 -11.19
C VAL A 248 -3.36 -3.23 -9.71
N ALA A 249 -2.63 -3.96 -8.87
CA ALA A 249 -2.80 -3.95 -7.42
C ALA A 249 -1.67 -3.16 -6.75
N VAL A 250 -2.02 -2.01 -6.18
CA VAL A 250 -1.12 -1.15 -5.39
C VAL A 250 -1.77 -0.89 -4.04
N GLY A 251 -0.97 -0.68 -3.00
CA GLY A 251 -1.44 -0.38 -1.65
C GLY A 251 -2.46 0.76 -1.69
N ALA A 252 -3.52 0.65 -0.90
CA ALA A 252 -4.64 1.60 -0.94
C ALA A 252 -4.19 3.06 -0.79
N LEU A 253 -3.14 3.33 0.00
CA LEU A 253 -2.57 4.66 0.17
C LEU A 253 -2.03 5.29 -1.13
N HIS A 254 -1.72 4.50 -2.16
CA HIS A 254 -1.32 5.01 -3.47
C HIS A 254 -2.49 5.52 -4.32
N LEU A 255 -3.74 5.21 -3.96
CA LEU A 255 -4.93 5.64 -4.71
C LEU A 255 -5.70 6.79 -4.06
N TYR A 256 -5.34 7.17 -2.83
CA TYR A 256 -6.00 8.21 -2.05
C TYR A 256 -5.00 9.23 -1.52
N GLY A 257 -5.46 10.44 -1.18
CA GLY A 257 -4.59 11.52 -0.68
C GLY A 257 -4.00 12.40 -1.79
N GLU A 258 -3.15 13.36 -1.40
CA GLU A 258 -2.52 14.28 -2.34
C GLU A 258 -1.46 13.57 -3.19
N GLY A 259 -1.43 13.86 -4.49
CA GLY A 259 -0.46 13.26 -5.42
C GLY A 259 -0.59 11.74 -5.57
N ASN A 260 -1.81 11.21 -5.43
CA ASN A 260 -2.09 9.80 -5.62
C ASN A 260 -1.96 9.37 -7.09
N LEU A 261 -1.67 8.09 -7.32
CA LEU A 261 -1.47 7.49 -8.63
C LEU A 261 -2.72 7.58 -9.52
N LEU A 262 -3.92 7.40 -8.95
CA LEU A 262 -5.18 7.49 -9.67
C LEU A 262 -5.34 8.86 -10.33
N GLN A 263 -5.08 9.94 -9.60
CA GLN A 263 -5.12 11.30 -10.12
C GLN A 263 -4.08 11.49 -11.22
N MET A 264 -2.84 11.05 -11.00
CA MET A 264 -1.76 11.14 -12.01
C MET A 264 -2.10 10.41 -13.31
N LEU A 265 -2.81 9.28 -13.24
CA LEU A 265 -3.25 8.51 -14.41
C LEU A 265 -4.43 9.16 -15.14
N LEU A 266 -5.34 9.81 -14.41
CA LEU A 266 -6.48 10.54 -14.96
C LEU A 266 -6.07 11.88 -15.60
N GLU A 267 -4.97 12.48 -15.16
CA GLU A 267 -4.38 13.64 -15.81
C GLU A 267 -3.91 13.26 -17.23
N LYS A 268 -4.34 14.03 -18.24
CA LYS A 268 -3.87 13.81 -19.61
C LYS A 268 -2.38 14.14 -19.67
N SER A 269 -1.58 13.24 -20.26
CA SER A 269 -0.21 13.56 -20.67
C SER A 269 -0.26 14.84 -21.51
N ARG A 270 0.38 15.90 -21.03
CA ARG A 270 0.54 17.15 -21.79
C ARG A 270 1.41 16.91 -23.02
#